data_AF-A0A0Q9YJJ4-F1
#
_entry.id   AF-A0A0Q9YJJ4-F1
#
_cell.length_a   1.000
_cell.length_b   1.000
_cell.length_c   1.000
_cell.angle_alpha   90.00
_cell.angle_beta   90.00
_cell.angle_gamma   90.00
#
_symmetry.space_group_name_H-M   'P 1'
#
loop_
_entity.id
_entity.type
_entity.pdbx_description
1 polymer ?
#
loop_
_entity_poly.entity_id
_entity_poly.type
_entity_poly.pdbx_seq_one_letter_code
_entity_poly.pdbx_strand_id
1 'polypeptide(L)'
;MSNNYISYIKKHQEYFFSTDDVDVTVLRGQLLLEEFLTKIISQFVFNSRFITSSKLTFSQKTHIARAISLDECENSMWTMISSINQLRNELVHKLPSENSDLKLKKLQQLYEKEADGSEFKMVFIEHGQLRGIQFSVVMCIGFLSSFLEEVYRVRNMVNELDKISNPHRYKDRKNEEK
;
A
#
# COMPACT_ATOMS: atom_id res chain seq x y z
N MET A 1 9.63 15.67 4.36
CA MET A 1 8.55 14.71 4.68
C MET A 1 7.49 15.41 5.50
N SER A 2 6.18 15.21 5.24
CA SER A 2 5.17 15.80 6.13
C SER A 2 5.16 15.04 7.46
N ASN A 3 5.26 15.75 8.59
CA ASN A 3 5.30 15.15 9.94
C ASN A 3 4.09 14.23 10.25
N ASN A 4 2.96 14.44 9.58
CA ASN A 4 1.76 13.63 9.73
C ASN A 4 1.91 12.20 9.20
N TYR A 5 2.76 11.97 8.20
CA TYR A 5 2.88 10.66 7.56
C TYR A 5 3.73 9.68 8.36
N ILE A 6 4.86 10.13 8.90
CA ILE A 6 5.68 9.34 9.82
C ILE A 6 4.91 9.05 11.11
N SER A 7 4.14 10.03 11.62
CA SER A 7 3.26 9.82 12.77
C SER A 7 2.16 8.80 12.46
N TYR A 8 1.58 8.82 11.25
CA TYR A 8 0.58 7.85 10.80
C TYR A 8 1.18 6.44 10.72
N ILE A 9 2.34 6.26 10.07
CA ILE A 9 3.02 4.96 10.00
C ILE A 9 3.36 4.45 11.40
N LYS A 10 3.92 5.28 12.28
CA LYS A 10 4.25 4.89 13.67
C LYS A 10 3.02 4.48 14.48
N LYS A 11 1.95 5.28 14.41
CA LYS A 11 0.68 5.00 15.11
C LYS A 11 0.07 3.67 14.65
N HIS A 12 0.10 3.40 13.35
CA HIS A 12 -0.43 2.16 12.81
C HIS A 12 0.50 0.96 13.01
N GLN A 13 1.82 1.17 13.03
CA GLN A 13 2.81 0.14 13.38
C GLN A 13 2.62 -0.33 14.82
N GLU A 14 2.57 0.58 15.81
CA GLU A 14 2.40 0.20 17.22
C GLU A 14 1.12 -0.63 17.44
N TYR A 15 0.01 -0.22 16.82
CA TYR A 15 -1.24 -0.98 16.89
C TYR A 15 -1.21 -2.30 16.10
N PHE A 16 -0.43 -2.36 15.02
CA PHE A 16 -0.28 -3.57 14.22
C PHE A 16 0.61 -4.62 14.90
N PHE A 17 1.63 -4.18 15.64
CA PHE A 17 2.55 -5.06 16.37
C PHE A 17 2.02 -5.51 17.74
N SER A 18 0.92 -4.93 18.23
CA SER A 18 0.36 -5.22 19.57
C SER A 18 -0.58 -6.43 19.63
N THR A 19 -0.68 -7.23 18.56
CA THR A 19 -1.57 -8.39 18.48
C THR A 19 -0.76 -9.67 18.34
N ASP A 20 -1.14 -10.70 19.09
CA ASP A 20 -0.56 -12.04 19.02
C ASP A 20 -1.37 -12.98 18.12
N ASP A 21 -2.45 -12.47 17.51
CA ASP A 21 -3.35 -13.21 16.64
C ASP A 21 -3.01 -12.97 15.15
N VAL A 22 -2.80 -14.07 14.41
CA VAL A 22 -2.48 -14.07 12.98
C VAL A 22 -3.62 -13.51 12.14
N ASP A 23 -4.87 -13.86 12.47
CA ASP A 23 -6.04 -13.43 11.70
C ASP A 23 -6.22 -11.92 11.83
N VAL A 24 -6.13 -11.41 13.07
CA VAL A 24 -6.19 -9.99 13.36
C VAL A 24 -5.05 -9.25 12.66
N THR A 25 -3.85 -9.83 12.64
CA THR A 25 -2.69 -9.25 11.95
C THR A 25 -2.94 -9.16 10.45
N VAL A 26 -3.35 -10.24 9.79
CA VAL A 26 -3.61 -10.22 8.34
C VAL A 26 -4.73 -9.23 8.00
N LEU A 27 -5.80 -9.18 8.78
CA LEU A 27 -6.90 -8.23 8.59
C LEU A 27 -6.43 -6.77 8.72
N ARG A 28 -5.68 -6.44 9.78
CA ARG A 28 -5.14 -5.08 10.00
C ARG A 28 -4.16 -4.69 8.90
N GLY A 29 -3.26 -5.60 8.56
CA GLY A 29 -2.27 -5.38 7.51
C GLY A 29 -2.94 -5.08 6.19
N GLN A 30 -4.00 -5.83 5.87
CA GLN A 30 -4.73 -5.60 4.63
C GLN A 30 -5.47 -4.26 4.60
N LEU A 31 -6.09 -3.84 5.70
CA LEU A 31 -6.72 -2.52 5.78
C LEU A 31 -5.71 -1.39 5.55
N LEU A 32 -4.49 -1.54 6.09
CA LEU A 32 -3.42 -0.57 5.85
C LEU A 32 -3.02 -0.53 4.38
N LEU A 33 -2.74 -1.67 3.76
CA LEU A 33 -2.40 -1.73 2.34
C LEU A 33 -3.51 -1.11 1.47
N GLU A 34 -4.77 -1.39 1.78
CA GLU A 34 -5.90 -0.81 1.06
C GLU A 34 -5.99 0.71 1.20
N GLU A 35 -5.68 1.25 2.38
CA GLU A 35 -5.64 2.69 2.61
C GLU A 35 -4.52 3.34 1.79
N PHE A 36 -3.33 2.74 1.75
CA PHE A 36 -2.22 3.23 0.94
C PHE A 36 -2.54 3.23 -0.55
N LEU A 37 -3.11 2.16 -1.07
CA LEU A 37 -3.57 2.10 -2.46
C LEU A 37 -4.61 3.19 -2.76
N THR A 38 -5.54 3.41 -1.84
CA THR A 38 -6.56 4.45 -1.97
C THR A 38 -5.93 5.84 -2.01
N LYS A 39 -4.93 6.10 -1.15
CA LYS A 39 -4.16 7.36 -1.13
C LYS A 39 -3.41 7.58 -2.45
N ILE A 40 -2.71 6.56 -2.94
CA ILE A 40 -1.98 6.60 -4.22
C ILE A 40 -2.92 7.01 -5.37
N ILE A 41 -4.03 6.30 -5.53
CA ILE A 41 -4.97 6.56 -6.63
C ILE A 41 -5.57 7.95 -6.49
N SER A 42 -5.98 8.33 -5.26
CA SER A 42 -6.59 9.63 -4.99
C SER A 42 -5.62 10.80 -5.23
N GLN A 43 -4.34 10.60 -4.96
CA GLN A 43 -3.29 11.59 -5.21
C GLN A 43 -3.02 11.76 -6.70
N PHE A 44 -3.07 10.68 -7.47
CA PHE A 44 -2.83 10.71 -8.90
C PHE A 44 -3.96 11.43 -9.66
N VAL A 45 -5.22 11.10 -9.37
CA VAL A 45 -6.38 11.64 -10.12
C VAL A 45 -6.76 13.06 -9.71
N PHE A 46 -7.22 13.90 -10.65
CA PHE A 46 -7.59 15.29 -10.35
C PHE A 46 -8.91 15.44 -9.60
N ASN A 47 -9.80 14.45 -9.71
CA ASN A 47 -11.12 14.45 -9.09
C ASN A 47 -11.35 13.13 -8.34
N SER A 48 -10.75 13.00 -7.16
CA SER A 48 -10.77 11.76 -6.36
C SER A 48 -12.16 11.30 -5.93
N ARG A 49 -13.15 12.21 -5.87
CA ARG A 49 -14.55 11.88 -5.53
C ARG A 49 -15.14 10.74 -6.37
N PHE A 50 -14.76 10.65 -7.64
CA PHE A 50 -15.25 9.60 -8.55
C PHE A 50 -14.64 8.23 -8.26
N ILE A 51 -13.42 8.21 -7.71
CA ILE A 51 -12.77 6.99 -7.22
C ILE A 51 -13.41 6.57 -5.90
N THR A 52 -13.70 7.51 -4.99
CA THR A 52 -14.38 7.18 -3.74
C THR A 52 -15.79 6.62 -4.00
N SER A 53 -16.55 7.20 -4.93
CA SER A 53 -17.90 6.76 -5.25
C SER A 53 -17.96 5.41 -5.97
N SER A 54 -16.89 4.99 -6.65
CA SER A 54 -16.88 3.75 -7.44
C SER A 54 -16.70 2.49 -6.61
N LYS A 55 -16.44 2.61 -5.29
CA LYS A 55 -16.35 1.47 -4.35
C LYS A 55 -15.43 0.34 -4.85
N LEU A 56 -14.27 0.72 -5.37
CA LEU A 56 -13.30 -0.23 -5.94
C LEU A 56 -12.90 -1.30 -4.92
N THR A 57 -12.82 -2.54 -5.38
CA THR A 57 -12.27 -3.65 -4.59
C THR A 57 -10.76 -3.50 -4.41
N PHE A 58 -10.19 -4.20 -3.44
CA PHE A 58 -8.74 -4.21 -3.23
C PHE A 58 -7.96 -4.58 -4.50
N SER A 59 -8.37 -5.65 -5.21
CA SER A 59 -7.69 -6.07 -6.43
C SER A 59 -7.76 -5.01 -7.53
N GLN A 60 -8.90 -4.33 -7.68
CA GLN A 60 -9.03 -3.21 -8.62
C GLN A 60 -8.11 -2.06 -8.24
N LYS A 61 -8.03 -1.70 -6.95
CA LYS A 61 -7.11 -0.67 -6.47
C LYS A 61 -5.65 -1.04 -6.74
N THR A 62 -5.25 -2.29 -6.50
CA THR A 62 -3.90 -2.78 -6.79
C THR A 62 -3.56 -2.66 -8.27
N HIS A 63 -4.44 -3.09 -9.17
CA HIS A 63 -4.19 -2.97 -10.61
C HIS A 63 -4.10 -1.52 -11.08
N ILE A 64 -4.95 -0.63 -10.57
CA ILE A 64 -4.89 0.80 -10.92
C ILE A 64 -3.61 1.43 -10.38
N ALA A 65 -3.25 1.17 -9.13
CA ALA A 65 -2.00 1.68 -8.54
C ALA A 65 -0.78 1.18 -9.33
N ARG A 66 -0.74 -0.11 -9.68
CA ARG A 66 0.31 -0.70 -10.54
C ARG A 66 0.35 -0.06 -11.93
N ALA A 67 -0.79 0.31 -12.51
CA ALA A 67 -0.85 0.99 -13.81
C ALA A 67 -0.39 2.46 -13.76
N ILE A 68 -0.35 3.06 -12.56
CA ILE A 68 0.16 4.43 -12.35
C ILE A 68 1.70 4.46 -12.30
N SER A 69 2.36 3.35 -11.96
CA SER A 69 3.82 3.33 -11.83
C SER A 69 4.51 3.43 -13.19
N LEU A 70 5.60 4.18 -13.25
CA LEU A 70 6.34 4.40 -14.50
C LEU A 70 7.27 3.24 -14.85
N ASP A 71 7.91 2.65 -13.85
CA ASP A 71 8.95 1.62 -13.96
C ASP A 71 8.72 0.45 -13.00
N GLU A 72 8.04 0.68 -11.87
CA GLU A 72 7.77 -0.35 -10.87
C GLU A 72 6.60 -1.29 -11.21
N CYS A 73 6.09 -1.30 -12.45
CA CYS A 73 4.89 -2.08 -12.76
C CYS A 73 5.15 -3.59 -12.65
N GLU A 74 6.37 -4.07 -12.91
CA GLU A 74 6.74 -5.49 -12.75
C GLU A 74 7.39 -5.81 -11.39
N ASN A 75 7.33 -4.87 -10.44
CA ASN A 75 7.91 -5.09 -9.11
C ASN A 75 7.23 -6.26 -8.37
N SER A 76 8.04 -7.13 -7.78
CA SER A 76 7.62 -8.30 -7.02
C SER A 76 6.79 -7.96 -5.78
N MET A 77 6.90 -6.74 -5.24
CA MET A 77 6.07 -6.24 -4.14
C MET A 77 4.58 -6.24 -4.48
N TRP A 78 4.18 -6.03 -5.74
CA TRP A 78 2.79 -6.19 -6.16
C TRP A 78 2.28 -7.62 -5.98
N THR A 79 3.17 -8.60 -6.18
CA THR A 79 2.87 -10.02 -5.96
C THR A 79 2.72 -10.32 -4.47
N MET A 80 3.57 -9.72 -3.62
CA MET A 80 3.47 -9.84 -2.16
C MET A 80 2.16 -9.23 -1.62
N ILE A 81 1.82 -8.01 -2.05
CA ILE A 81 0.55 -7.32 -1.72
C ILE A 81 -0.65 -8.20 -2.09
N SER A 82 -0.62 -8.81 -3.28
CA SER A 82 -1.66 -9.74 -3.74
C SER A 82 -1.71 -11.02 -2.91
N SER A 83 -0.57 -11.53 -2.48
CA SER A 83 -0.48 -12.73 -1.62
C SER A 83 -1.10 -12.48 -0.23
N ILE A 84 -0.90 -11.30 0.35
CA ILE A 84 -1.53 -10.90 1.62
C ILE A 84 -3.06 -10.83 1.48
N ASN A 85 -3.57 -10.28 0.37
CA ASN A 85 -5.01 -10.26 0.11
C ASN A 85 -5.60 -11.68 -0.07
N GLN A 86 -4.85 -12.60 -0.70
CA GLN A 86 -5.27 -14.00 -0.80
C GLN A 86 -5.33 -14.65 0.58
N LEU A 87 -4.32 -14.44 1.42
CA LEU A 87 -4.30 -14.96 2.80
C LEU A 87 -5.51 -14.45 3.59
N ARG A 88 -5.84 -13.15 3.47
CA ARG A 88 -7.02 -12.55 4.11
C ARG A 88 -8.33 -13.22 3.69
N ASN A 89 -8.48 -13.59 2.43
CA ASN A 89 -9.71 -14.21 1.94
C ASN A 89 -9.92 -15.61 2.55
N GLU A 90 -8.87 -16.40 2.68
CA GLU A 90 -8.95 -17.73 3.30
C GLU A 90 -9.35 -17.66 4.79
N LEU A 91 -8.82 -16.68 5.51
CA LEU A 91 -9.12 -16.48 6.94
C LEU A 91 -10.59 -16.13 7.20
N VAL A 92 -11.20 -15.33 6.31
CA VAL A 92 -12.63 -15.00 6.39
C VAL A 92 -13.50 -16.25 6.21
N HIS A 93 -13.01 -17.28 5.52
CA HIS A 93 -13.75 -18.50 5.27
C HIS A 93 -13.60 -19.58 6.36
N LYS A 94 -12.75 -19.39 7.40
CA LYS A 94 -12.60 -20.24 8.61
C LYS A 94 -12.62 -21.77 8.36
N LEU A 95 -12.20 -22.21 7.18
CA LEU A 95 -12.05 -23.62 6.86
C LEU A 95 -10.56 -23.93 6.91
N PRO A 96 -10.07 -24.66 7.93
CA PRO A 96 -8.72 -25.19 7.89
C PRO A 96 -8.66 -26.12 6.68
N SER A 97 -8.09 -25.60 5.61
CA SER A 97 -7.91 -26.31 4.35
C SER A 97 -6.44 -26.26 4.03
N GLU A 98 -5.93 -27.31 3.38
CA GLU A 98 -4.55 -27.40 2.89
C GLU A 98 -4.13 -26.15 2.09
N ASN A 99 -5.09 -25.39 1.56
CA ASN A 99 -4.88 -24.13 0.86
C ASN A 99 -4.28 -23.03 1.74
N SER A 100 -4.63 -22.93 3.03
CA SER A 100 -4.14 -21.85 3.90
C SER A 100 -2.62 -21.94 4.14
N ASP A 101 -2.12 -23.15 4.41
CA ASP A 101 -0.69 -23.40 4.59
C ASP A 101 0.10 -23.15 3.30
N LEU A 102 -0.46 -23.50 2.14
CA LEU A 102 0.15 -23.23 0.84
C LEU A 102 0.26 -21.72 0.56
N LYS A 103 -0.78 -20.92 0.91
CA LYS A 103 -0.75 -19.47 0.75
C LYS A 103 0.27 -18.81 1.68
N LEU A 104 0.35 -19.29 2.91
CA LEU A 104 1.33 -18.79 3.86
C LEU A 104 2.75 -19.13 3.43
N LYS A 105 3.00 -20.36 2.99
CA LYS A 105 4.31 -20.78 2.45
C LYS A 105 4.70 -19.95 1.23
N LYS A 106 3.74 -19.63 0.35
CA LYS A 106 3.97 -18.72 -0.78
C LYS A 106 4.36 -17.31 -0.29
N LEU A 107 3.67 -16.77 0.71
CA LEU A 107 4.02 -15.46 1.29
C LEU A 107 5.43 -15.49 1.88
N GLN A 108 5.77 -16.54 2.63
CA GLN A 108 7.11 -16.73 3.17
C GLN A 108 8.18 -16.75 2.07
N GLN A 109 7.97 -17.50 0.99
CA GLN A 109 8.93 -17.56 -0.12
C GLN A 109 9.12 -16.20 -0.82
N LEU A 110 8.03 -15.45 -0.99
CA LEU A 110 8.11 -14.09 -1.52
C LEU A 110 8.90 -13.19 -0.57
N TYR A 111 8.62 -13.26 0.73
CA TYR A 111 9.34 -12.50 1.75
C TYR A 111 10.84 -12.80 1.74
N GLU A 112 11.23 -14.08 1.80
CA GLU A 112 12.62 -14.51 1.84
C GLU A 112 13.40 -14.09 0.59
N LYS A 113 12.73 -14.03 -0.57
CA LYS A 113 13.31 -13.53 -1.81
C LYS A 113 13.56 -12.02 -1.78
N GLU A 114 12.59 -11.24 -1.29
CA GLU A 114 12.76 -9.78 -1.16
C GLU A 114 13.77 -9.39 -0.08
N ALA A 115 13.81 -10.17 1.01
CA ALA A 115 14.72 -9.96 2.12
C ALA A 115 16.10 -10.62 1.91
N ASP A 116 16.40 -11.12 0.71
CA ASP A 116 17.67 -11.78 0.42
C ASP A 116 18.86 -10.84 0.67
N GLY A 117 19.89 -11.36 1.33
CA GLY A 117 21.04 -10.56 1.78
C GLY A 117 20.79 -9.63 2.98
N SER A 118 19.58 -9.59 3.54
CA SER A 118 19.28 -8.86 4.78
C SER A 118 19.37 -9.75 6.02
N GLU A 119 19.63 -9.16 7.19
CA GLU A 119 19.55 -9.85 8.49
C GLU A 119 18.14 -10.36 8.81
N PHE A 120 17.11 -9.82 8.16
CA PHE A 120 15.71 -10.17 8.38
C PHE A 120 15.21 -11.30 7.49
N LYS A 121 16.07 -11.92 6.68
CA LYS A 121 15.66 -12.99 5.75
C LYS A 121 14.95 -14.15 6.45
N MET A 122 15.44 -14.55 7.62
CA MET A 122 14.98 -15.74 8.34
C MET A 122 13.86 -15.48 9.35
N VAL A 123 13.23 -14.29 9.34
CA VAL A 123 12.20 -13.89 10.33
C VAL A 123 11.06 -14.89 10.47
N PHE A 124 10.59 -15.50 9.37
CA PHE A 124 9.54 -16.53 9.43
C PHE A 124 9.96 -17.76 10.24
N ILE A 125 11.23 -18.15 10.16
CA ILE A 125 11.80 -19.33 10.82
C ILE A 125 12.17 -18.99 12.27
N GLU A 126 12.82 -17.85 12.49
CA GLU A 126 13.36 -17.46 13.80
C GLU A 126 12.29 -16.91 14.74
N HIS A 127 11.25 -16.28 14.19
CA HIS A 127 10.24 -15.56 14.98
C HIS A 127 8.79 -16.00 14.68
N GLY A 128 8.62 -16.97 13.79
CA GLY A 128 7.32 -17.56 13.48
C GLY A 128 6.46 -16.76 12.51
N GLN A 129 5.31 -17.35 12.17
CA GLN A 129 4.41 -16.87 11.10
C GLN A 129 3.88 -15.46 11.35
N LEU A 130 3.48 -15.15 12.59
CA LEU A 130 2.96 -13.84 12.97
C LEU A 130 3.96 -12.73 12.62
N ARG A 131 5.21 -12.88 13.06
CA ARG A 131 6.27 -11.90 12.79
C ARG A 131 6.60 -11.85 11.30
N GLY A 132 6.68 -12.99 10.62
CA GLY A 132 6.87 -13.04 9.17
C GLY A 132 5.82 -12.26 8.39
N ILE A 133 4.54 -12.43 8.73
CA ILE A 133 3.43 -11.67 8.13
C ILE A 133 3.56 -10.18 8.43
N GLN A 134 3.90 -9.83 9.68
CA GLN A 134 4.05 -8.43 10.06
C GLN A 134 5.15 -7.74 9.23
N PHE A 135 6.31 -8.38 9.08
CA PHE A 135 7.41 -7.87 8.28
C PHE A 135 7.06 -7.80 6.80
N SER A 136 6.33 -8.79 6.27
CA SER A 136 5.83 -8.75 4.89
C SER A 136 4.93 -7.54 4.63
N VAL A 137 4.02 -7.23 5.56
CA VAL A 137 3.16 -6.03 5.49
C VAL A 137 4.00 -4.77 5.56
N VAL A 138 4.99 -4.70 6.45
CA VAL A 138 5.88 -3.53 6.58
C VAL A 138 6.67 -3.27 5.29
N MET A 139 7.22 -4.30 4.64
CA MET A 139 7.88 -4.14 3.34
C MET A 139 6.92 -3.62 2.28
N CYS A 140 5.71 -4.16 2.22
CA CYS A 140 4.66 -3.68 1.31
C CYS A 140 4.31 -2.20 1.58
N ILE A 141 4.19 -1.80 2.85
CA ILE A 141 3.95 -0.41 3.23
C ILE A 141 5.14 0.47 2.82
N GLY A 142 6.38 0.03 3.04
CA GLY A 142 7.58 0.77 2.64
C GLY A 142 7.61 1.04 1.13
N PHE A 143 7.34 0.01 0.33
CA PHE A 143 7.21 0.11 -1.13
C PHE A 143 6.10 1.09 -1.53
N LEU A 144 4.87 0.90 -1.04
CA LEU A 144 3.74 1.78 -1.36
C LEU A 144 3.97 3.22 -0.86
N SER A 145 4.77 3.39 0.19
CA SER A 145 5.12 4.70 0.72
C SER A 145 6.03 5.45 -0.24
N SER A 146 7.11 4.82 -0.70
CA SER A 146 7.99 5.38 -1.71
C SER A 146 7.22 5.73 -2.98
N PHE A 147 6.36 4.82 -3.42
CA PHE A 147 5.54 5.02 -4.61
C PHE A 147 4.53 6.17 -4.46
N LEU A 148 3.92 6.34 -3.28
CA LEU A 148 3.04 7.50 -3.03
C LEU A 148 3.80 8.83 -3.13
N GLU A 149 5.05 8.89 -2.67
CA GLU A 149 5.88 10.09 -2.80
C GLU A 149 6.20 10.42 -4.27
N GLU A 150 6.45 9.41 -5.09
CA GLU A 150 6.61 9.58 -6.55
C GLU A 150 5.36 10.16 -7.19
N VAL A 151 4.19 9.58 -6.88
CA VAL A 151 2.90 10.07 -7.38
C VAL A 151 2.65 11.51 -6.93
N TYR A 152 3.02 11.87 -5.70
CA TYR A 152 2.96 13.25 -5.22
C TYR A 152 3.83 14.20 -6.05
N ARG A 153 5.07 13.79 -6.36
CA ARG A 153 5.99 14.58 -7.21
C ARG A 153 5.41 14.79 -8.61
N VAL A 154 4.96 13.72 -9.26
CA VAL A 154 4.33 13.79 -10.59
C VAL A 154 3.12 14.72 -10.57
N ARG A 155 2.26 14.60 -9.56
CA ARG A 155 1.08 15.46 -9.43
C ARG A 155 1.45 16.94 -9.33
N ASN A 156 2.48 17.28 -8.55
CA ASN A 156 2.93 18.66 -8.45
C ASN A 156 3.50 19.17 -9.78
N MET A 157 4.26 18.35 -10.51
CA MET A 157 4.74 18.73 -11.84
C MET A 157 3.59 19.04 -12.78
N VAL A 158 2.55 18.21 -12.83
CA VAL A 158 1.38 18.47 -13.67
C VAL A 158 0.62 19.72 -13.23
N ASN A 159 0.48 19.97 -11.93
CA ASN A 159 -0.15 21.20 -11.43
C ASN A 159 0.62 22.46 -11.84
N GLU A 160 1.95 22.45 -11.77
CA GLU A 160 2.76 23.59 -12.21
C GLU A 160 2.69 23.77 -13.73
N LEU A 161 2.71 22.69 -14.50
CA LEU A 161 2.49 22.75 -15.95
C LEU A 161 1.12 23.33 -16.31
N ASP A 162 0.06 22.99 -15.57
CA ASP A 162 -1.28 23.56 -15.80
C ASP A 162 -1.30 25.07 -15.51
N LYS A 163 -0.64 25.54 -14.45
CA LYS A 163 -0.54 26.99 -14.16
C LYS A 163 0.17 27.75 -15.28
N ILE A 164 1.26 27.19 -15.80
CA ILE A 164 2.06 27.78 -16.88
C ILE A 164 1.27 27.78 -18.20
N SER A 165 0.61 26.66 -18.52
CA SER A 165 -0.06 26.46 -19.80
C SER A 165 -1.44 27.10 -19.85
N ASN A 166 -2.12 27.21 -18.71
CA ASN A 166 -3.49 27.73 -18.59
C ASN A 166 -3.58 28.91 -17.61
N PRO A 167 -2.80 29.99 -17.80
CA PRO A 167 -2.73 31.08 -16.82
C PRO A 167 -4.07 31.82 -16.66
N HIS A 168 -4.96 31.78 -17.66
CA HIS A 168 -6.30 32.36 -17.60
C HIS A 168 -7.16 31.74 -16.48
N ARG A 169 -6.93 30.47 -16.10
CA ARG A 169 -7.66 29.80 -15.01
C ARG A 169 -7.32 30.34 -13.62
N TYR A 170 -6.25 31.13 -13.50
CA TYR A 170 -5.66 31.54 -12.21
C TYR A 170 -5.57 33.06 -12.02
N LYS A 171 -5.89 33.87 -13.03
CA LYS A 171 -5.79 35.34 -12.98
C LYS A 171 -6.93 36.02 -12.22
N ASP A 172 -8.13 35.44 -12.23
CA ASP A 172 -9.34 36.11 -11.69
C ASP A 172 -9.49 36.02 -10.16
N ARG A 173 -8.84 35.04 -9.50
CA ARG A 173 -8.97 34.86 -8.03
C ARG A 173 -8.28 35.93 -7.18
N LYS A 174 -7.36 36.73 -7.75
CA LYS A 174 -6.66 37.79 -6.99
C LYS A 174 -7.46 39.08 -6.83
N ASN A 175 -8.58 39.22 -7.54
CA ASN A 175 -9.41 40.43 -7.50
C ASN A 175 -10.67 40.29 -6.64
N GLU A 176 -10.95 39.10 -6.09
CA GLU A 176 -12.13 38.84 -5.23
C GLU A 176 -11.79 38.88 -3.71
N GLU A 177 -10.51 39.03 -3.33
CA GLU A 177 -10.05 39.13 -1.94
C GLU A 177 -9.66 40.57 -1.52
N LYS A 178 -10.20 41.59 -2.18
CA LYS A 178 -10.08 43.00 -1.77
C LYS A 178 -11.44 43.60 -1.49
#